data_AF-A0A0F9M520-F1
#
_entry.id   AF-A0A0F9M520-F1
#
_cell.length_a   1.000
_cell.length_b   1.000
_cell.length_c   1.000
_cell.angle_alpha   90.00
_cell.angle_beta   90.00
_cell.angle_gamma   90.00
#
_symmetry.space_group_name_H-M   'P 1'
#
loop_
_entity.id
_entity.type
_entity.pdbx_description
1 polymer ?
#
loop_
_entity_poly.entity_id
_entity_poly.type
_entity_poly.pdbx_seq_one_letter_code
_entity_poly.pdbx_strand_id
1 'polypeptide(L)'
;MLAILADRTYRHLFLAQVMSLLGTGLATVALGLLAFDLAGERAGMVLGTVFTIKMVAYVGIAPIAGAFADRVPRRALLVVLDLVRAGVALALPFVSEVWQVYVLIFLLQSASAAFTPTFQATIPDVLPEEDRYTRALSLSRLAYDLENIA
;
A
#
# COMPACT_ATOMS: atom_id res chain seq x y z
N MET A 1 -23.69 -1.82 -6.45
CA MET A 1 -22.21 -1.74 -6.30
C MET A 1 -21.51 -3.03 -6.74
N LEU A 2 -21.90 -4.21 -6.23
CA LEU A 2 -21.21 -5.47 -6.51
C LEU A 2 -21.30 -5.98 -7.96
N ALA A 3 -22.25 -5.50 -8.76
CA ALA A 3 -22.42 -5.92 -10.16
C ALA A 3 -21.18 -5.69 -11.05
N ILE A 4 -20.27 -4.80 -10.66
CA ILE A 4 -19.05 -4.48 -11.42
C ILE A 4 -18.01 -5.59 -11.28
N LEU A 5 -18.08 -6.40 -10.22
CA LEU A 5 -17.29 -7.61 -10.04
C LEU A 5 -17.65 -8.71 -11.05
N ALA A 6 -18.74 -8.55 -11.82
CA ALA A 6 -19.03 -9.43 -12.95
C ALA A 6 -18.01 -9.24 -14.08
N ASP A 7 -17.41 -8.05 -14.19
CA ASP A 7 -16.32 -7.80 -15.12
C ASP A 7 -15.06 -8.55 -14.69
N ARG A 8 -14.60 -9.48 -15.53
CA ARG A 8 -13.47 -10.34 -15.20
C ARG A 8 -12.21 -9.51 -14.95
N THR A 9 -11.95 -8.46 -15.71
CA THR A 9 -10.74 -7.65 -15.59
C THR A 9 -10.77 -6.85 -14.29
N TYR A 10 -11.87 -6.16 -14.02
CA TYR A 10 -12.03 -5.40 -12.78
C TYR A 10 -12.02 -6.30 -11.54
N ARG A 11 -12.63 -7.49 -11.61
CA ARG A 11 -12.62 -8.45 -10.48
C ARG A 11 -11.20 -8.87 -10.09
N HIS A 12 -10.34 -9.18 -11.06
CA HIS A 12 -8.95 -9.55 -10.75
C HIS A 12 -8.19 -8.36 -10.17
N LEU A 13 -8.40 -7.16 -10.73
CA LEU A 13 -7.77 -5.93 -10.23
C LEU A 13 -8.19 -5.62 -8.79
N PHE A 14 -9.49 -5.73 -8.48
CA PHE A 14 -10.02 -5.51 -7.14
C PHE A 14 -9.56 -6.57 -6.13
N LEU A 15 -9.57 -7.85 -6.51
CA LEU A 15 -9.06 -8.92 -5.63
C LEU A 15 -7.56 -8.75 -5.36
N ALA A 16 -6.77 -8.38 -6.37
CA ALA A 16 -5.36 -8.06 -6.19
C ALA A 16 -5.17 -6.90 -5.21
N GLN A 17 -5.97 -5.84 -5.34
CA GLN A 17 -5.97 -4.71 -4.40
C GLN A 17 -6.27 -5.16 -2.97
N VAL A 18 -7.35 -5.90 -2.74
CA VAL A 18 -7.73 -6.37 -1.40
C VAL A 18 -6.60 -7.18 -0.77
N MET A 19 -6.00 -8.11 -1.52
CA MET A 19 -4.86 -8.89 -1.04
C MET A 19 -3.64 -8.01 -0.72
N SER A 20 -3.36 -7.03 -1.56
CA SER A 20 -2.28 -6.05 -1.38
C SER A 20 -2.47 -5.21 -0.11
N LEU A 21 -3.70 -4.75 0.16
CA LEU A 21 -4.03 -3.96 1.34
C LEU A 21 -3.90 -4.79 2.61
N LEU A 22 -4.44 -6.02 2.61
CA LEU A 22 -4.29 -6.94 3.73
C LEU A 22 -2.81 -7.25 4.03
N GLY A 23 -2.02 -7.52 2.99
CA GLY A 23 -0.58 -7.75 3.13
C GLY A 23 0.15 -6.53 3.70
N THR A 24 -0.22 -5.33 3.27
CA THR A 24 0.37 -4.07 3.75
C THR A 24 0.03 -3.81 5.22
N GLY A 25 -1.23 -4.01 5.62
CA GLY A 25 -1.66 -3.91 7.02
C GLY A 25 -0.89 -4.89 7.90
N LEU A 26 -0.85 -6.16 7.52
CA LEU A 26 -0.11 -7.20 8.25
C LEU A 26 1.40 -6.89 8.34
N ALA A 27 2.02 -6.43 7.26
CA ALA A 27 3.44 -6.06 7.26
C ALA A 27 3.70 -4.84 8.17
N THR A 28 2.77 -3.88 8.22
CA THR A 28 2.88 -2.70 9.10
C THR A 28 2.81 -3.12 10.57
N VAL A 29 1.87 -4.00 10.93
CA VAL A 29 1.77 -4.56 12.29
C VAL A 29 3.02 -5.36 12.64
N ALA A 30 3.49 -6.23 11.74
CA ALA A 30 4.69 -7.04 11.95
C ALA A 30 5.95 -6.18 12.15
N LEU A 31 6.13 -5.13 11.33
CA LEU A 31 7.23 -4.18 11.51
C LEU A 31 7.14 -3.44 12.83
N GLY A 32 5.93 -3.03 13.25
CA GLY A 32 5.72 -2.38 14.54
C GLY A 32 6.10 -3.28 15.72
N LEU A 33 5.62 -4.53 15.72
CA LEU A 33 5.96 -5.51 16.76
C LEU A 33 7.46 -5.83 16.78
N LEU A 34 8.07 -6.03 15.62
CA LEU A 34 9.50 -6.25 15.51
C LEU A 34 10.31 -5.05 16.00
N ALA A 35 9.88 -3.82 15.72
CA ALA A 35 10.51 -2.63 16.26
C ALA A 35 10.44 -2.59 17.79
N PHE A 36 9.29 -2.98 18.35
CA PHE A 36 9.08 -3.05 19.79
C PHE A 36 10.02 -4.08 20.43
N ASP A 37 10.08 -5.29 19.87
CA ASP A 37 10.92 -6.39 20.36
C ASP A 37 12.43 -6.02 20.31
N LEU A 38 12.87 -5.36 19.24
CA LEU A 38 14.26 -4.92 19.09
C LEU A 38 14.63 -3.71 19.96
N ALA A 39 13.66 -2.85 20.29
CA ALA A 39 13.91 -1.60 20.99
C ALA A 39 13.86 -1.71 22.52
N GLY A 40 13.18 -2.72 23.07
CA GLY A 40 13.05 -2.94 24.52
C GLY A 40 12.54 -1.69 25.23
N GLU A 41 13.28 -1.19 26.22
CA GLU A 41 12.93 0.02 26.99
C GLU A 41 12.76 1.29 26.13
N ARG A 42 13.34 1.32 24.92
CA ARG A 42 13.25 2.46 23.99
C ARG A 42 12.11 2.32 22.97
N ALA A 43 11.25 1.32 23.11
CA ALA A 43 10.20 1.02 22.13
C ALA A 43 9.29 2.21 21.81
N GLY A 44 8.93 3.03 22.80
CA GLY A 44 8.12 4.23 22.57
C GLY A 44 8.75 5.23 21.60
N MET A 45 10.06 5.47 21.72
CA MET A 45 10.81 6.35 20.83
C MET A 45 10.95 5.74 19.42
N VAL A 46 11.23 4.44 19.34
CA VAL A 46 11.39 3.73 18.07
C VAL A 46 10.08 3.69 17.30
N LEU A 47 8.98 3.31 17.95
CA LEU A 47 7.64 3.31 17.33
C LEU A 47 7.21 4.72 16.89
N GLY A 48 7.47 5.75 17.72
CA GLY A 48 7.20 7.13 17.32
C GLY A 48 7.97 7.55 16.05
N THR A 49 9.22 7.09 15.92
CA THR A 49 10.03 7.31 14.72
C THR A 49 9.48 6.53 13.52
N VAL A 50 9.09 5.26 13.70
CA VAL A 50 8.45 4.44 12.67
C VAL A 50 7.19 5.12 12.11
N PHE A 51 6.30 5.62 12.98
CA PHE A 51 5.09 6.31 12.56
C PHE A 51 5.37 7.65 11.87
N THR A 52 6.39 8.37 12.33
CA THR A 52 6.84 9.60 11.68
C THR A 52 7.34 9.32 10.27
N ILE A 53 8.17 8.29 10.10
CA ILE A 53 8.65 7.84 8.78
C ILE A 53 7.47 7.44 7.90
N LYS A 54 6.52 6.67 8.42
CA LYS A 54 5.29 6.30 7.69
C LYS A 54 4.57 7.53 7.16
N MET A 55 4.33 8.53 8.02
CA MET A 55 3.60 9.73 7.63
C MET A 55 4.37 10.57 6.61
N VAL A 56 5.67 10.78 6.81
CA VAL A 56 6.53 11.55 5.90
C VAL A 56 6.63 10.87 4.55
N ALA A 57 6.87 9.55 4.51
CA ALA A 57 6.91 8.78 3.28
C ALA A 57 5.58 8.89 2.53
N TYR A 58 4.45 8.72 3.23
CA TYR A 58 3.15 8.77 2.59
C TYR A 58 2.83 10.15 2.00
N VAL A 59 2.97 11.20 2.81
CA VAL A 59 2.68 12.59 2.40
C VAL A 59 3.64 13.07 1.31
N GLY A 60 4.91 12.65 1.35
CA GLY A 60 5.90 13.03 0.35
C GLY A 60 5.75 12.29 -0.97
N ILE A 61 5.50 10.97 -0.93
CA ILE A 61 5.48 10.12 -2.12
C ILE A 61 4.13 10.18 -2.85
N ALA A 62 3.00 10.28 -2.13
CA ALA A 62 1.68 10.25 -2.77
C ALA A 62 1.49 11.33 -3.87
N PRO A 63 1.85 12.62 -3.68
CA PRO A 63 1.73 13.63 -4.72
C PRO A 63 2.65 13.37 -5.92
N ILE A 64 3.87 12.89 -5.66
CA ILE A 64 4.84 12.55 -6.71
C ILE A 64 4.30 11.40 -7.53
N ALA A 65 3.86 10.33 -6.88
CA ALA A 65 3.26 9.19 -7.56
C ALA A 65 2.02 9.59 -8.36
N GLY A 66 1.16 10.46 -7.83
CA GLY A 66 0.02 11.01 -8.57
C GLY A 66 0.44 11.76 -9.84
N ALA A 67 1.45 12.63 -9.77
CA ALA A 67 1.95 13.38 -10.92
C ALA A 67 2.62 12.49 -11.98
N PHE A 68 3.23 11.37 -11.57
CA PHE A 68 3.90 10.44 -12.48
C PHE A 68 3.03 9.28 -12.95
N ALA A 69 1.90 9.01 -12.31
CA ALA A 69 1.04 7.86 -12.59
C ALA A 69 0.60 7.80 -14.06
N ASP A 70 0.44 8.95 -14.73
CA ASP A 70 -0.01 9.05 -16.12
C ASP A 70 1.13 8.86 -17.14
N ARG A 71 2.39 8.94 -16.69
CA ARG A 71 3.58 8.88 -17.56
C ARG A 71 4.22 7.51 -17.64
N VAL A 72 3.84 6.60 -16.75
CA VAL A 72 4.38 5.24 -16.67
C VAL A 72 3.30 4.19 -16.90
N PRO A 73 3.65 3.00 -17.43
CA PRO A 73 2.69 1.92 -17.59
C PRO A 73 2.12 1.50 -16.23
N ARG A 74 0.91 1.94 -15.89
CA ARG A 74 0.30 1.78 -14.55
C ARG A 74 0.29 0.33 -14.08
N ARG A 75 -0.06 -0.60 -14.98
CA ARG A 75 -0.07 -2.04 -14.67
C ARG A 75 1.31 -2.55 -14.24
N ALA A 76 2.37 -2.13 -14.95
CA ALA A 76 3.74 -2.52 -14.59
C ALA A 76 4.15 -1.87 -13.26
N LEU A 77 3.79 -0.61 -13.04
CA LEU A 77 4.06 0.08 -11.78
C LEU A 77 3.38 -0.62 -10.59
N LEU A 78 2.09 -0.94 -10.68
CA LEU A 78 1.37 -1.66 -9.61
C LEU A 78 2.04 -2.99 -9.26
N VAL A 79 2.45 -3.77 -10.27
CA VAL A 79 3.17 -5.03 -10.06
C VAL A 79 4.52 -4.79 -9.37
N VAL A 80 5.29 -3.79 -9.79
CA VAL A 80 6.56 -3.44 -9.15
C VAL A 80 6.35 -3.04 -7.68
N LEU A 81 5.33 -2.23 -7.39
CA LEU A 81 5.00 -1.82 -6.03
C LEU A 81 4.58 -3.02 -5.16
N ASP A 82 3.82 -3.96 -5.70
CA ASP A 82 3.52 -5.24 -5.03
C ASP A 82 4.77 -6.07 -4.75
N LEU A 83 5.69 -6.17 -5.73
CA LEU A 83 6.94 -6.90 -5.56
C LEU A 83 7.85 -6.27 -4.49
N VAL A 84 7.91 -4.94 -4.42
CA VAL A 84 8.64 -4.23 -3.36
C VAL A 84 8.05 -4.57 -1.98
N ARG A 85 6.72 -4.54 -1.84
CA ARG A 85 6.05 -4.86 -0.57
C ARG A 85 6.23 -6.33 -0.18
N ALA A 86 6.16 -7.24 -1.15
CA ALA A 86 6.48 -8.65 -0.93
C ALA A 86 7.94 -8.84 -0.50
N GLY A 87 8.87 -8.11 -1.12
CA GLY A 87 10.28 -8.09 -0.73
C GLY A 87 10.48 -7.62 0.71
N VAL A 88 9.77 -6.57 1.13
CA VAL A 88 9.78 -6.11 2.54
C VAL A 88 9.28 -7.21 3.47
N ALA A 89 8.16 -7.86 3.14
CA ALA A 89 7.62 -8.95 3.95
C ALA A 89 8.59 -10.13 4.07
N LEU A 90 9.27 -10.50 2.98
CA LEU A 90 10.29 -11.54 2.97
C LEU A 90 11.56 -11.16 3.75
N ALA A 91 11.86 -9.86 3.86
CA ALA A 91 13.00 -9.38 4.62
C ALA A 91 12.77 -9.41 6.15
N LEU A 92 11.51 -9.39 6.61
CA LEU A 92 11.17 -9.33 8.04
C LEU A 92 11.89 -10.36 8.92
N PRO A 93 11.97 -11.65 8.56
CA PRO A 93 12.62 -12.65 9.41
C PRO A 93 14.13 -12.46 9.58
N PHE A 94 14.76 -11.65 8.71
CA PHE A 94 16.20 -11.40 8.70
C PHE A 94 16.57 -10.10 9.42
N VAL A 95 15.58 -9.37 9.92
CA VAL A 95 15.82 -8.10 10.62
C VAL A 95 16.37 -8.37 12.02
N SER A 96 17.50 -7.75 12.30
CA SER A 96 18.25 -7.87 13.56
C SER A 96 18.50 -6.51 14.23
N GLU A 97 18.35 -5.42 13.48
CA GLU A 97 18.67 -4.07 13.95
C GLU A 97 17.55 -3.07 13.68
N VAL A 98 17.38 -2.10 14.59
CA VAL A 98 16.29 -1.12 14.52
C VAL A 98 16.34 -0.26 13.25
N TRP A 99 17.53 0.09 12.74
CA TRP A 99 17.63 0.90 11.52
C TRP A 99 17.08 0.17 10.29
N GLN A 100 17.13 -1.16 10.26
CA GLN A 100 16.56 -1.96 9.18
C GLN A 100 15.03 -1.81 9.19
N VAL A 101 14.41 -1.77 10.37
CA VAL A 101 12.97 -1.48 10.51
C VAL A 101 12.63 -0.11 9.91
N TYR A 102 13.45 0.92 10.17
CA TYR A 102 13.25 2.26 9.59
C TYR A 102 13.33 2.27 8.06
N VAL A 103 14.26 1.52 7.48
CA VAL A 103 14.36 1.39 6.01
C VAL A 103 13.17 0.62 5.45
N LEU A 104 12.80 -0.50 6.06
CA LEU A 104 11.71 -1.35 5.59
C LEU A 104 10.35 -0.64 5.70
N ILE A 105 10.09 0.10 6.79
CA ILE A 105 8.85 0.88 6.88
C ILE A 105 8.84 2.01 5.86
N PHE A 106 9.97 2.68 5.62
CA PHE A 106 10.04 3.72 4.59
C PHE A 106 9.71 3.16 3.20
N LEU A 107 10.31 2.00 2.83
CA LEU A 107 10.06 1.34 1.56
C LEU A 107 8.61 0.87 1.44
N LEU A 108 8.08 0.22 2.48
CA LEU A 108 6.69 -0.25 2.52
C LEU A 108 5.73 0.92 2.30
N GLN A 109 5.91 2.00 3.06
CA GLN A 109 4.99 3.14 3.05
C GLN A 109 5.12 3.98 1.78
N SER A 110 6.32 4.09 1.22
CA SER A 110 6.53 4.70 -0.11
C SER A 110 5.81 3.91 -1.20
N ALA A 111 5.91 2.57 -1.16
CA ALA A 111 5.24 1.72 -2.13
C ALA A 111 3.72 1.82 -2.02
N SER A 112 3.18 1.79 -0.79
CA SER A 112 1.75 1.95 -0.53
C SER A 112 1.22 3.33 -0.94
N ALA A 113 1.97 4.39 -0.66
CA ALA A 113 1.61 5.75 -1.06
C ALA A 113 1.54 5.93 -2.57
N ALA A 114 2.41 5.24 -3.32
CA ALA A 114 2.37 5.25 -4.78
C ALA A 114 1.27 4.35 -5.36
N PHE A 115 0.87 3.30 -4.65
CA PHE A 115 -0.13 2.34 -5.12
C PHE A 115 -1.49 3.00 -5.29
N THR A 116 -1.94 3.79 -4.30
CA THR A 116 -3.27 4.40 -4.28
C THR A 116 -3.60 5.25 -5.51
N PRO A 117 -2.82 6.31 -5.85
CA PRO A 117 -3.11 7.13 -7.02
C PRO A 117 -2.95 6.33 -8.33
N THR A 118 -1.96 5.44 -8.40
CA THR A 118 -1.74 4.59 -9.59
C THR A 118 -2.93 3.66 -9.84
N PHE A 119 -3.46 3.06 -8.78
CA PHE A 119 -4.60 2.15 -8.85
C PHE A 119 -5.85 2.90 -9.27
N GLN A 120 -6.16 4.03 -8.62
CA GLN A 120 -7.31 4.86 -8.94
C GLN A 120 -7.29 5.31 -10.40
N ALA A 121 -6.12 5.67 -10.90
CA ALA A 121 -5.95 6.09 -12.29
C ALA A 121 -5.97 4.93 -13.30
N THR A 122 -5.88 3.67 -12.86
CA THR A 122 -6.05 2.47 -13.70
C THR A 122 -7.53 2.06 -13.85
N ILE A 123 -8.39 2.43 -12.90
CA ILE A 123 -9.84 2.14 -12.96
C ILE A 123 -10.50 2.64 -14.26
N PRO A 124 -10.32 3.90 -14.72
CA PRO A 124 -10.97 4.39 -15.92
C PRO A 124 -10.48 3.70 -17.20
N ASP A 125 -9.25 3.18 -17.23
CA ASP A 125 -8.71 2.41 -18.36
C ASP A 125 -9.42 1.05 -18.52
N VAL A 126 -9.94 0.48 -17.42
CA VAL A 126 -10.64 -0.81 -17.40
C VAL A 126 -12.15 -0.63 -17.51
N LEU A 127 -12.69 0.45 -16.95
CA LEU A 127 -14.11 0.76 -16.91
C LEU A 127 -14.36 2.17 -17.47
N PRO A 128 -14.41 2.33 -18.80
CA PRO A 128 -14.59 3.64 -19.44
C PRO A 128 -15.99 4.25 -19.24
N GLU A 129 -16.98 3.44 -18.86
CA GLU A 129 -18.35 3.88 -18.57
C GLU A 129 -18.40 4.62 -17.21
N GLU A 130 -18.76 5.92 -17.20
CA GLU A 130 -18.76 6.79 -16.00
C GLU A 130 -19.55 6.24 -14.80
N ASP A 131 -20.70 5.61 -15.06
CA ASP A 131 -21.55 4.99 -14.02
C ASP A 131 -20.87 3.79 -13.35
N ARG A 132 -20.05 3.05 -14.09
CA ARG A 132 -19.30 1.91 -13.56
C ARG A 132 -18.02 2.38 -12.88
N TYR A 133 -17.38 3.42 -13.40
CA TYR A 133 -16.23 4.07 -12.76
C TYR A 133 -16.57 4.56 -11.35
N THR A 134 -17.67 5.32 -11.20
CA THR A 134 -18.06 5.88 -9.90
C THR A 134 -18.28 4.78 -8.86
N ARG A 135 -19.01 3.73 -9.24
CA ARG A 135 -19.28 2.60 -8.34
C ARG A 135 -18.03 1.74 -8.06
N ALA A 136 -17.10 1.65 -9.02
CA ALA A 136 -15.81 0.98 -8.84
C ALA A 136 -14.92 1.75 -7.85
N LEU A 137 -14.84 3.07 -8.01
CA LEU A 137 -14.13 3.96 -7.10
C LEU A 137 -14.68 3.85 -5.67
N SER A 138 -16.00 3.85 -5.50
CA SER A 138 -16.62 3.65 -4.18
C SER A 138 -16.25 2.30 -3.55
N LEU A 139 -16.26 1.22 -4.33
CA LEU A 139 -15.87 -0.11 -3.84
C LEU A 139 -14.38 -0.17 -3.46
N SER A 140 -13.52 0.46 -4.26
CA SER A 140 -12.09 0.56 -3.98
C SER A 140 -11.82 1.36 -2.71
N ARG A 141 -12.54 2.47 -2.49
CA ARG A 141 -12.47 3.24 -1.23
C ARG A 141 -12.82 2.40 -0.01
N LEU A 142 -13.89 1.60 -0.08
CA LEU A 142 -14.23 0.68 1.02
C LEU A 142 -13.10 -0.30 1.34
N ALA A 143 -12.35 -0.77 0.34
CA ALA A 143 -11.20 -1.63 0.56
C ALA A 143 -10.06 -0.88 1.27
N TYR A 144 -9.77 0.38 0.88
CA TYR A 144 -8.79 1.22 1.56
C TYR A 144 -9.19 1.56 3.00
N ASP A 145 -10.47 1.86 3.24
CA ASP A 145 -10.95 2.19 4.58
C ASP A 145 -10.77 0.99 5.53
N LEU A 146 -10.90 -0.25 5.04
CA LEU A 146 -10.58 -1.45 5.81
C LEU A 146 -9.10 -1.57 6.19
N GLU A 147 -8.17 -1.12 5.33
CA GLU A 147 -6.75 -1.07 5.66
C GLU A 147 -6.46 -0.09 6.80
N ASN A 148 -7.12 1.08 6.79
CA ASN A 148 -6.89 2.14 7.77
C ASN A 148 -7.45 1.85 9.18
N ILE A 149 -8.32 0.84 9.32
CA ILE A 149 -8.90 0.44 10.60
C ILE A 149 -7.97 -0.51 11.39
N ALA A 150 -6.98 -1.12 10.73
CA ALA A 150 -5.99 -2.01 11.34
C ALA A 150 -4.75 -1.26 11.85
#